data_AF-A0A7X7FYW7-F1
#
_entry.id   AF-A0A7X7FYW7-F1
#
_cell.length_a   1.000
_cell.length_b   1.000
_cell.length_c   1.000
_cell.angle_alpha   90.00
_cell.angle_beta   90.00
_cell.angle_gamma   90.00
#
_symmetry.space_group_name_H-M   'P 1'
#
loop_
_entity.id
_entity.type
_entity.pdbx_description
1 polymer ?
#
loop_
_entity_poly.entity_id
_entity_poly.type
_entity_poly.pdbx_seq_one_letter_code
_entity_poly.pdbx_strand_id
1 'polypeptide(L)'
;MDFSVKIAQELNLNLDFVRNTIELLNEGASIPFIARYRKEATGSMDEVMVLRLKERFNQLIELEDRRSVILHSIEEQGKLTDELKEKIEKAETMYELEDLYLPYKPKRKTRASIAKEKGLEPLAMRLYTQENGNVEEWAKPFINEEKGVNNIDEALDGAIDILAEFITEHEITRTKLRKLFIQKSMIVSKVITGKEGEGNKYEIYFDNKELIRKISSHRLLAMLRGENEGYLRVKVEPDEEEALD
;
A
#
# COMPACT_ATOMS: atom_id res chain seq x y z
N MET A 1 -13.19 -21.95 2.03
CA MET A 1 -12.87 -21.29 3.30
C MET A 1 -14.15 -20.61 3.80
N ASP A 2 -14.53 -20.76 5.08
CA ASP A 2 -15.78 -20.17 5.59
C ASP A 2 -15.51 -18.79 6.20
N PHE A 3 -15.87 -17.73 5.48
CA PHE A 3 -15.77 -16.34 5.95
C PHE A 3 -17.06 -15.82 6.60
N SER A 4 -18.10 -16.66 6.68
CA SER A 4 -19.44 -16.23 7.07
C SER A 4 -19.49 -15.67 8.49
N VAL A 5 -18.71 -16.23 9.43
CA VAL A 5 -18.65 -15.74 10.82
C VAL A 5 -18.08 -14.33 10.89
N LYS A 6 -16.97 -14.08 10.19
CA LYS A 6 -16.31 -12.76 10.16
C LYS A 6 -17.24 -11.72 9.52
N ILE A 7 -17.84 -12.05 8.39
CA ILE A 7 -18.76 -11.15 7.68
C ILE A 7 -20.03 -10.88 8.52
N ALA A 8 -20.58 -11.89 9.18
CA ALA A 8 -21.74 -11.73 10.05
C ALA A 8 -21.45 -10.76 11.22
N GLN A 9 -20.27 -10.86 11.83
CA GLN A 9 -19.83 -9.94 12.89
C GLN A 9 -19.62 -8.52 12.36
N GLU A 10 -18.90 -8.35 11.24
CA GLU A 10 -18.58 -7.04 10.67
C GLU A 10 -19.80 -6.28 10.16
N LEU A 11 -20.74 -6.99 9.52
CA LEU A 11 -21.97 -6.40 8.96
C LEU A 11 -23.15 -6.42 9.95
N ASN A 12 -22.95 -6.97 11.16
CA ASN A 12 -23.99 -7.15 12.16
C ASN A 12 -25.24 -7.88 11.61
N LEU A 13 -25.00 -9.02 10.94
CA LEU A 13 -26.01 -9.85 10.30
C LEU A 13 -26.10 -11.22 11.00
N ASN A 14 -27.23 -11.89 10.86
CA ASN A 14 -27.34 -13.28 11.31
C ASN A 14 -26.47 -14.19 10.42
N LEU A 15 -25.73 -15.10 11.06
CA LEU A 15 -24.80 -16.02 10.41
C LEU A 15 -25.45 -16.88 9.31
N ASP A 16 -26.64 -17.40 9.56
CA ASP A 16 -27.33 -18.29 8.61
C ASP A 16 -27.75 -17.52 7.36
N PHE A 17 -28.20 -16.27 7.52
CA PHE A 17 -28.51 -15.40 6.38
C PHE A 17 -27.29 -15.04 5.55
N VAL A 18 -26.13 -14.84 6.19
CA VAL A 18 -24.87 -14.61 5.48
C VAL A 18 -24.48 -15.86 4.68
N ARG A 19 -24.52 -17.05 5.29
CA ARG A 19 -24.22 -18.33 4.62
C ARG A 19 -25.11 -18.56 3.39
N ASN A 20 -26.42 -18.42 3.56
CA ASN A 20 -27.38 -18.59 2.46
C ASN A 20 -27.14 -17.57 1.34
N THR A 21 -26.80 -16.32 1.70
CA THR A 21 -26.50 -15.29 0.69
C THR A 21 -25.24 -15.62 -0.09
N ILE A 22 -24.17 -16.07 0.58
CA ILE A 22 -22.92 -16.49 -0.06
C ILE A 22 -23.17 -17.69 -0.99
N GLU A 23 -23.95 -18.68 -0.54
CA GLU A 23 -24.30 -19.86 -1.35
C GLU A 23 -25.03 -19.45 -2.64
N LEU A 24 -26.07 -18.62 -2.53
CA LEU A 24 -26.79 -18.10 -3.69
C LEU A 24 -25.88 -17.32 -4.65
N LEU A 25 -24.96 -16.50 -4.12
CA LEU A 25 -24.00 -15.76 -4.95
C LEU A 25 -23.02 -16.70 -5.68
N ASN A 26 -22.56 -17.77 -5.02
CA ASN A 26 -21.67 -18.77 -5.63
C ASN A 26 -22.39 -19.62 -6.70
N GLU A 27 -23.69 -19.86 -6.54
CA GLU A 27 -24.55 -20.48 -7.55
C GLU A 27 -24.84 -19.55 -8.76
N GLY A 28 -24.34 -18.32 -8.73
CA GLY A 28 -24.48 -17.35 -9.81
C GLY A 28 -25.77 -16.51 -9.75
N ALA A 29 -26.48 -16.52 -8.62
CA ALA A 29 -27.65 -15.66 -8.45
C ALA A 29 -27.26 -14.17 -8.48
N SER A 30 -28.06 -13.36 -9.17
CA SER A 30 -27.83 -11.92 -9.25
C SER A 30 -28.28 -11.20 -7.97
N ILE A 31 -27.66 -10.06 -7.67
CA ILE A 31 -28.03 -9.21 -6.51
C ILE A 31 -29.53 -8.85 -6.53
N PRO A 32 -30.12 -8.37 -7.66
CA PRO A 32 -31.55 -8.09 -7.71
C PRO A 32 -32.41 -9.33 -7.49
N PHE A 33 -31.96 -10.50 -7.95
CA PHE A 33 -32.70 -11.75 -7.74
C PHE A 33 -32.74 -12.12 -6.25
N ILE A 34 -31.61 -12.05 -5.56
CA ILE A 34 -31.51 -12.37 -4.13
C ILE A 34 -32.41 -11.43 -3.31
N ALA A 35 -32.25 -10.12 -3.50
CA ALA A 35 -33.00 -9.10 -2.75
C ALA A 35 -34.52 -9.18 -2.98
N ARG A 36 -34.97 -9.62 -4.17
CA ARG A 36 -36.39 -9.71 -4.51
C ARG A 36 -37.02 -11.05 -4.16
N TYR A 37 -36.35 -12.16 -4.45
CA TYR A 37 -36.94 -13.50 -4.45
C TYR A 37 -36.38 -14.46 -3.38
N ARG A 38 -35.41 -14.03 -2.57
CA ARG A 38 -34.78 -14.85 -1.52
C ARG A 38 -34.81 -14.19 -0.14
N LYS A 39 -35.86 -13.39 0.12
CA LYS A 39 -36.00 -12.61 1.36
C LYS A 39 -35.99 -13.47 2.62
N GLU A 40 -36.73 -14.57 2.65
CA GLU A 40 -36.78 -15.45 3.83
C GLU A 40 -35.43 -16.11 4.11
N ALA A 41 -34.75 -16.57 3.06
CA ALA A 41 -33.44 -17.21 3.16
C ALA A 41 -32.31 -16.24 3.56
N THR A 42 -32.46 -14.95 3.29
CA THR A 42 -31.42 -13.92 3.50
C THR A 42 -31.77 -12.90 4.57
N GLY A 43 -32.87 -13.07 5.31
CA GLY A 43 -33.28 -12.10 6.34
C GLY A 43 -33.75 -10.76 5.79
N SER A 44 -34.26 -10.75 4.54
CA SER A 44 -34.73 -9.56 3.82
C SER A 44 -33.66 -8.49 3.59
N MET A 45 -32.41 -8.89 3.33
CA MET A 45 -31.36 -7.97 2.87
C MET A 45 -31.78 -7.27 1.57
N ASP A 46 -31.53 -5.96 1.49
CA ASP A 46 -31.71 -5.18 0.27
C ASP A 46 -30.53 -5.32 -0.69
N GLU A 47 -30.65 -4.76 -1.90
CA GLU A 47 -29.60 -4.84 -2.93
C GLU A 47 -28.27 -4.22 -2.45
N VAL A 48 -28.33 -3.19 -1.59
CA VAL A 48 -27.14 -2.52 -1.03
C VAL A 48 -26.41 -3.43 -0.05
N MET A 49 -27.14 -4.11 0.84
CA MET A 49 -26.54 -5.03 1.81
C MET A 49 -25.97 -6.27 1.13
N VAL A 50 -26.70 -6.85 0.16
CA VAL A 50 -26.20 -8.00 -0.62
C VAL A 50 -24.94 -7.61 -1.40
N LEU A 51 -24.88 -6.41 -1.99
CA LEU A 51 -23.67 -5.90 -2.66
C LEU A 51 -22.49 -5.78 -1.68
N ARG A 52 -22.70 -5.15 -0.51
CA ARG A 52 -21.65 -5.01 0.51
C ARG A 52 -21.11 -6.35 0.99
N LEU A 53 -22.01 -7.32 1.22
CA LEU A 53 -21.64 -8.68 1.61
C LEU A 53 -20.80 -9.35 0.52
N LYS A 54 -21.22 -9.25 -0.75
CA LYS A 54 -20.46 -9.80 -1.90
C LYS A 54 -19.07 -9.17 -2.00
N GLU A 55 -18.98 -7.84 -1.93
CA GLU A 55 -17.71 -7.12 -1.99
C GLU A 55 -16.79 -7.54 -0.85
N ARG A 56 -17.31 -7.63 0.38
CA ARG A 56 -16.51 -8.05 1.53
C ARG A 56 -16.05 -9.51 1.44
N PHE A 57 -16.93 -10.40 0.99
CA PHE A 57 -16.58 -11.80 0.75
C PHE A 57 -15.45 -11.93 -0.26
N ASN A 58 -15.54 -11.21 -1.39
CA ASN A 58 -14.50 -11.20 -2.41
C ASN A 58 -13.17 -10.65 -1.88
N GLN A 59 -13.20 -9.57 -1.10
CA GLN A 59 -11.99 -9.03 -0.46
C GLN A 59 -11.31 -10.04 0.46
N LEU A 60 -12.08 -10.84 1.22
CA LEU A 60 -11.53 -11.86 2.10
C LEU A 60 -10.93 -13.04 1.32
N ILE A 61 -11.57 -13.44 0.22
CA ILE A 61 -10.98 -14.42 -0.71
C ILE A 61 -9.65 -13.91 -1.26
N GLU A 62 -9.63 -12.69 -1.80
CA GLU A 62 -8.42 -12.10 -2.38
C GLU A 62 -7.30 -11.98 -1.34
N LEU A 63 -7.64 -11.60 -0.10
CA LEU A 63 -6.70 -11.54 1.01
C LEU A 63 -6.06 -12.92 1.28
N GLU A 64 -6.88 -13.98 1.30
CA GLU A 64 -6.39 -15.33 1.57
C GLU A 64 -5.55 -15.90 0.44
N ASP A 65 -6.03 -15.75 -0.80
CA ASP A 65 -5.29 -16.18 -1.99
C ASP A 65 -3.92 -15.49 -2.02
N ARG A 66 -3.90 -14.19 -1.71
CA ARG A 66 -2.65 -13.44 -1.63
C ARG A 66 -1.78 -13.91 -0.47
N ARG A 67 -2.34 -14.18 0.70
CA ARG A 67 -1.61 -14.73 1.85
C ARG A 67 -0.93 -16.04 1.49
N SER A 68 -1.64 -16.96 0.83
CA SER A 68 -1.09 -18.25 0.41
C SER A 68 0.09 -18.08 -0.55
N VAL A 69 -0.04 -17.18 -1.55
CA VAL A 69 1.04 -16.85 -2.49
C VAL A 69 2.27 -16.28 -1.76
N ILE A 70 2.06 -15.39 -0.80
CA ILE A 70 3.13 -14.78 0.00
C ILE A 70 3.87 -15.84 0.82
N LEU A 71 3.14 -16.68 1.57
CA LEU A 71 3.72 -17.75 2.38
C LEU A 71 4.58 -18.68 1.52
N HIS A 72 4.04 -19.12 0.38
CA HIS A 72 4.76 -19.99 -0.54
C HIS A 72 6.04 -19.33 -1.09
N SER A 73 5.95 -18.08 -1.54
CA SER A 73 7.10 -17.34 -2.07
C SER A 73 8.23 -17.14 -1.05
N ILE A 74 7.91 -16.98 0.24
CA ILE A 74 8.90 -16.84 1.32
C ILE A 74 9.48 -18.20 1.70
N GLU A 75 8.65 -19.24 1.71
CA GLU A 75 9.06 -20.62 1.98
C GLU A 75 10.04 -21.13 0.92
N GLU A 76 9.79 -20.87 -0.37
CA GLU A 76 10.71 -21.20 -1.47
C GLU A 76 12.09 -20.53 -1.33
N GLN A 77 12.17 -19.39 -0.65
CA GLN A 77 13.43 -18.71 -0.34
C GLN A 77 14.13 -19.26 0.91
N GLY A 78 13.51 -20.19 1.65
CA GLY A 78 14.01 -20.70 2.92
C GLY A 78 14.05 -19.66 4.05
N LYS A 79 13.25 -18.60 3.94
CA LYS A 79 13.24 -17.46 4.88
C LYS A 79 12.00 -17.41 5.78
N LEU A 80 11.09 -18.38 5.65
CA LEU A 80 9.84 -18.40 6.41
C LEU A 80 10.10 -18.92 7.83
N THR A 81 10.24 -18.00 8.78
CA THR A 81 10.32 -18.35 10.22
C THR A 81 8.93 -18.57 10.79
N ASP A 82 8.83 -19.32 11.91
CA ASP A 82 7.54 -19.52 12.59
C ASP A 82 6.91 -18.20 13.05
N GLU A 83 7.73 -17.26 13.54
CA GLU A 83 7.27 -15.92 13.93
C GLU A 83 6.71 -15.13 12.73
N LEU A 84 7.40 -15.18 11.58
CA LEU A 84 6.95 -14.49 10.37
C LEU A 84 5.67 -15.13 9.82
N LYS A 85 5.59 -16.45 9.83
CA LYS A 85 4.39 -17.19 9.43
C LYS A 85 3.18 -16.78 10.27
N GLU A 86 3.34 -16.73 11.59
CA GLU A 86 2.28 -16.31 12.51
C GLU A 86 1.84 -14.86 12.23
N LYS A 87 2.77 -13.94 11.95
CA LYS A 87 2.44 -12.55 11.56
C LYS A 87 1.64 -12.49 10.26
N ILE A 88 2.03 -13.26 9.25
CA ILE A 88 1.34 -13.30 7.94
C ILE A 88 -0.07 -13.91 8.08
N GLU A 89 -0.22 -14.96 8.88
CA GLU A 89 -1.52 -15.59 9.15
C GLU A 89 -2.48 -14.65 9.91
N LYS A 90 -1.94 -13.81 10.80
CA LYS A 90 -2.73 -12.83 11.56
C LYS A 90 -3.03 -11.53 10.81
N ALA A 91 -2.36 -11.24 9.69
CA ALA A 91 -2.60 -10.03 8.93
C ALA A 91 -4.06 -9.94 8.45
N GLU A 92 -4.72 -8.83 8.76
CA GLU A 92 -6.15 -8.62 8.50
C GLU A 92 -6.41 -7.80 7.24
N THR A 93 -5.38 -7.13 6.72
CA THR A 93 -5.49 -6.25 5.56
C THR A 93 -4.46 -6.59 4.49
N MET A 94 -4.80 -6.26 3.24
CA MET A 94 -3.89 -6.42 2.11
C MET A 94 -2.59 -5.63 2.29
N TYR A 95 -2.67 -4.45 2.92
CA TYR A 95 -1.52 -3.60 3.19
C TYR A 95 -0.54 -4.24 4.18
N GLU A 96 -1.05 -4.87 5.24
CA GLU A 96 -0.22 -5.59 6.22
C GLU A 96 0.47 -6.79 5.57
N LEU A 97 -0.24 -7.56 4.74
CA LEU A 97 0.35 -8.66 3.99
C LEU A 97 1.48 -8.19 3.06
N GLU A 98 1.24 -7.15 2.27
CA GLU A 98 2.26 -6.62 1.36
C GLU A 98 3.45 -6.02 2.11
N ASP A 99 3.24 -5.35 3.25
CA ASP A 99 4.33 -4.81 4.07
C ASP A 99 5.21 -5.93 4.64
N LEU A 100 4.61 -7.04 5.13
CA LEU A 100 5.36 -8.22 5.60
C LEU A 100 6.09 -8.95 4.47
N TYR A 101 5.50 -8.97 3.27
CA TYR A 101 6.11 -9.62 2.10
C TYR A 101 7.23 -8.80 1.46
N LEU A 102 7.21 -7.48 1.62
CA LEU A 102 8.06 -6.54 0.89
C LEU A 102 9.57 -6.90 0.90
N PRO A 103 10.19 -7.29 2.05
CA PRO A 103 11.61 -7.67 2.09
C PRO A 103 11.94 -8.96 1.30
N TYR A 104 10.93 -9.78 1.01
CA TYR A 104 11.05 -11.08 0.35
C TYR A 104 10.53 -11.07 -1.09
N LYS A 105 9.85 -9.99 -1.49
CA LYS A 105 9.30 -9.87 -2.84
C LYS A 105 10.45 -9.91 -3.86
N PRO A 106 10.43 -10.84 -4.84
CA PRO A 106 11.47 -10.90 -5.86
C PRO A 106 11.58 -9.55 -6.58
N LYS A 107 12.75 -8.91 -6.49
CA LYS A 107 12.99 -7.59 -7.10
C LYS A 107 13.77 -7.76 -8.39
N ARG A 108 13.47 -6.88 -9.36
CA ARG A 108 14.42 -6.61 -10.46
C ARG A 108 15.70 -6.02 -9.87
N LYS A 109 16.81 -6.04 -10.62
CA LYS A 109 18.04 -5.35 -10.19
C LYS A 109 17.72 -3.88 -9.84
N THR A 110 17.76 -3.54 -8.57
CA THR A 110 17.60 -2.18 -8.04
C THR A 110 18.96 -1.52 -7.89
N ARG A 111 18.98 -0.19 -7.75
CA ARG A 111 20.23 0.51 -7.43
C ARG A 111 20.84 -0.01 -6.13
N ALA A 112 20.01 -0.27 -5.11
CA ALA A 112 20.42 -0.90 -3.86
C ALA A 112 20.99 -2.31 -4.06
N SER A 113 20.33 -3.18 -4.83
CA SER A 113 20.84 -4.54 -5.07
C SER A 113 22.18 -4.53 -5.80
N ILE A 114 22.35 -3.63 -6.78
CA ILE A 114 23.62 -3.42 -7.48
C ILE A 114 24.69 -2.93 -6.49
N ALA A 115 24.37 -1.95 -5.64
CA ALA A 115 25.29 -1.46 -4.61
C ALA A 115 25.69 -2.56 -3.60
N LYS A 116 24.76 -3.47 -3.23
CA LYS A 116 25.06 -4.65 -2.42
C LYS A 116 25.99 -5.63 -3.14
N GLU A 117 25.76 -5.91 -4.43
CA GLU A 117 26.67 -6.72 -5.27
C GLU A 117 28.09 -6.11 -5.31
N LYS A 118 28.20 -4.77 -5.28
CA LYS A 118 29.48 -4.05 -5.19
C LYS A 118 30.12 -4.11 -3.80
N GLY A 119 29.42 -4.62 -2.78
CA GLY A 119 29.91 -4.76 -1.41
C GLY A 119 29.79 -3.50 -0.56
N LEU A 120 28.87 -2.60 -0.88
CA LEU A 120 28.66 -1.32 -0.16
C LEU A 120 27.76 -1.44 1.08
N GLU A 121 27.21 -2.63 1.37
CA GLU A 121 26.32 -2.85 2.51
C GLU A 121 26.96 -2.52 3.88
N PRO A 122 28.24 -2.87 4.17
CA PRO A 122 28.86 -2.48 5.43
C PRO A 122 29.01 -0.96 5.60
N LEU A 123 29.25 -0.22 4.51
CA LEU A 123 29.28 1.25 4.53
C LEU A 123 27.89 1.81 4.86
N ALA A 124 26.85 1.29 4.21
CA ALA A 124 25.47 1.67 4.48
C ALA A 124 25.10 1.44 5.95
N MET A 125 25.40 0.27 6.51
CA MET A 125 25.11 -0.05 7.91
C MET A 125 25.85 0.87 8.88
N ARG A 126 27.09 1.25 8.57
CA ARG A 126 27.85 2.20 9.38
C ARG A 126 27.26 3.62 9.35
N LEU A 127 26.76 4.07 8.20
CA LEU A 127 26.04 5.34 8.09
C LEU A 127 24.73 5.30 8.87
N TYR A 128 24.03 4.17 8.84
CA TYR A 128 22.77 3.97 9.55
C TYR A 128 22.93 4.05 11.07
N THR A 129 24.02 3.53 11.64
CA THR A 129 24.28 3.59 13.09
C THR A 129 24.64 4.99 13.59
N GLN A 130 24.82 5.97 12.69
CA GLN A 130 25.17 7.35 13.03
C GLN A 130 26.41 7.43 13.95
N GLU A 131 27.42 6.59 13.68
CA GLU A 131 28.67 6.61 14.43
C GLU A 131 29.38 7.98 14.34
N ASN A 132 30.19 8.33 15.34
CA ASN A 132 31.02 9.53 15.24
C ASN A 132 32.20 9.26 14.30
N GLY A 133 32.37 10.07 13.26
CA GLY A 133 33.51 9.98 12.35
C GLY A 133 33.34 10.82 11.09
N ASN A 134 34.29 10.67 10.18
CA ASN A 134 34.24 11.29 8.87
C ASN A 134 33.72 10.28 7.83
N VAL A 135 32.58 10.61 7.21
CA VAL A 135 31.88 9.76 6.23
C VAL A 135 32.73 9.46 5.00
N GLU A 136 33.51 10.43 4.52
CA GLU A 136 34.42 10.24 3.39
C GLU A 136 35.54 9.24 3.73
N GLU A 137 36.08 9.30 4.96
CA GLU A 137 37.09 8.34 5.43
C GLU A 137 36.53 6.92 5.51
N TRP A 138 35.25 6.77 5.88
CA TRP A 138 34.61 5.46 5.91
C TRP A 138 34.37 4.88 4.52
N ALA A 139 34.18 5.74 3.52
CA ALA A 139 33.91 5.34 2.14
C ALA A 139 35.18 4.96 1.37
N LYS A 140 36.35 5.52 1.69
CA LYS A 140 37.63 5.21 1.01
C LYS A 140 37.93 3.71 0.83
N PRO A 141 37.73 2.82 1.83
CA PRO A 141 37.98 1.39 1.68
C PRO A 141 37.07 0.68 0.66
N PHE A 142 35.98 1.33 0.24
CA PHE A 142 34.99 0.77 -0.67
C PHE A 142 35.19 1.18 -2.14
N ILE A 143 36.17 2.02 -2.44
CA ILE A 143 36.55 2.39 -3.82
C ILE A 143 37.17 1.15 -4.49
N ASN A 144 36.58 0.71 -5.59
CA ASN A 144 37.00 -0.46 -6.35
C ASN A 144 36.50 -0.34 -7.80
N GLU A 145 37.41 -0.03 -8.73
CA GLU A 145 37.11 0.10 -10.16
C GLU A 145 36.59 -1.21 -10.79
N GLU A 146 37.07 -2.37 -10.35
CA GLU A 146 36.60 -3.68 -10.85
C GLU A 146 35.14 -3.95 -10.49
N LYS A 147 34.68 -3.42 -9.36
CA LYS A 147 33.28 -3.43 -8.94
C LYS A 147 32.50 -2.21 -9.45
N GLY A 148 33.14 -1.31 -10.21
CA GLY A 148 32.52 -0.10 -10.73
C GLY A 148 32.18 0.93 -9.65
N VAL A 149 33.04 1.08 -8.64
CA VAL A 149 33.01 2.16 -7.64
C VAL A 149 34.30 2.96 -7.79
N ASN A 150 34.26 4.06 -8.54
CA ASN A 150 35.46 4.77 -8.99
C ASN A 150 35.93 5.85 -8.01
N ASN A 151 35.04 6.33 -7.13
CA ASN A 151 35.32 7.43 -6.22
C ASN A 151 34.46 7.34 -4.95
N ILE A 152 34.71 8.26 -4.01
CA ILE A 152 34.01 8.35 -2.73
C ILE A 152 32.51 8.59 -2.93
N ASP A 153 32.15 9.51 -3.84
CA ASP A 153 30.76 9.87 -4.09
C ASP A 153 29.95 8.66 -4.58
N GLU A 154 30.49 7.86 -5.49
CA GLU A 154 29.85 6.62 -5.97
C GLU A 154 29.67 5.58 -4.86
N ALA A 155 30.62 5.49 -3.92
CA ALA A 155 30.49 4.61 -2.75
C ALA A 155 29.37 5.09 -1.81
N LEU A 156 29.29 6.39 -1.56
CA LEU A 156 28.27 7.00 -0.73
C LEU A 156 26.88 6.92 -1.38
N ASP A 157 26.76 7.24 -2.66
CA ASP A 157 25.51 7.12 -3.42
C ASP A 157 24.99 5.68 -3.39
N GLY A 158 25.86 4.70 -3.59
CA GLY A 158 25.48 3.30 -3.48
C GLY A 158 25.04 2.91 -2.06
N ALA A 159 25.70 3.43 -1.04
CA ALA A 159 25.28 3.22 0.34
C ALA A 159 23.94 3.90 0.65
N ILE A 160 23.70 5.11 0.13
CA ILE A 160 22.43 5.84 0.23
C ILE A 160 21.31 5.07 -0.49
N ASP A 161 21.57 4.52 -1.67
CA ASP A 161 20.60 3.68 -2.40
C ASP A 161 20.18 2.46 -1.56
N ILE A 162 21.13 1.82 -0.86
CA ILE A 162 20.85 0.72 0.08
C ILE A 162 19.99 1.20 1.25
N LEU A 163 20.31 2.34 1.86
CA LEU A 163 19.56 2.89 2.98
C LEU A 163 18.16 3.35 2.56
N ALA A 164 18.01 3.94 1.38
CA ALA A 164 16.73 4.35 0.84
C ALA A 164 15.79 3.15 0.69
N GLU A 165 16.28 2.04 0.13
CA GLU A 165 15.51 0.80 0.04
C GLU A 165 15.19 0.24 1.45
N PHE A 166 16.19 0.18 2.33
CA PHE A 166 16.00 -0.31 3.70
C PHE A 166 14.92 0.49 4.48
N ILE A 167 14.97 1.82 4.44
CA ILE A 167 14.02 2.70 5.12
C ILE A 167 12.62 2.60 4.49
N THR A 168 12.55 2.53 3.16
CA THR A 168 11.28 2.41 2.42
C THR A 168 10.53 1.11 2.77
N GLU A 169 11.27 0.06 3.14
CA GLU A 169 10.75 -1.25 3.49
C GLU A 169 10.60 -1.49 4.99
N HIS A 170 11.02 -0.52 5.81
CA HIS A 170 10.94 -0.62 7.26
C HIS A 170 9.48 -0.51 7.73
N GLU A 171 8.94 -1.62 8.24
CA GLU A 171 7.53 -1.79 8.64
C GLU A 171 7.02 -0.67 9.57
N ILE A 172 7.81 -0.33 10.60
CA ILE A 172 7.44 0.70 11.59
C ILE A 172 7.36 2.07 10.93
N THR A 173 8.31 2.39 10.05
CA THR A 173 8.34 3.68 9.33
C THR A 173 7.14 3.80 8.40
N ARG A 174 6.87 2.77 7.60
CA ARG A 174 5.70 2.72 6.70
C ARG A 174 4.38 2.87 7.47
N THR A 175 4.25 2.19 8.61
CA THR A 175 3.06 2.24 9.45
C THR A 175 2.83 3.65 10.02
N LYS A 176 3.90 4.32 10.51
CA LYS A 176 3.82 5.70 10.99
C LYS A 176 3.45 6.67 9.87
N LEU A 177 4.12 6.59 8.73
CA LEU A 177 3.83 7.44 7.57
C LEU A 177 2.40 7.22 7.06
N ARG A 178 1.93 5.98 6.95
CA ARG A 178 0.55 5.70 6.54
C ARG A 178 -0.48 6.38 7.47
N LYS A 179 -0.24 6.34 8.79
CA LYS A 179 -1.10 7.04 9.77
C LYS A 179 -1.04 8.56 9.57
N LEU A 180 0.15 9.12 9.36
CA LEU A 180 0.32 10.54 9.07
C LEU A 180 -0.47 10.95 7.81
N PHE A 181 -0.34 10.17 6.73
CA PHE A 181 -1.04 10.42 5.48
C PHE A 181 -2.56 10.43 5.65
N ILE A 182 -3.10 9.44 6.39
CA ILE A 182 -4.55 9.34 6.64
C ILE A 182 -5.06 10.51 7.49
N GLN A 183 -4.29 10.95 8.49
CA GLN A 183 -4.78 11.89 9.49
C GLN A 183 -4.56 13.35 9.11
N LYS A 184 -3.45 13.66 8.46
CA LYS A 184 -2.93 15.03 8.35
C LYS A 184 -2.55 15.46 6.94
N SER A 185 -2.60 14.60 5.93
CA SER A 185 -2.29 15.03 4.56
C SER A 185 -3.28 16.05 4.01
N MET A 186 -2.71 16.94 3.21
CA MET A 186 -3.45 17.87 2.39
C MET A 186 -3.58 17.29 0.98
N ILE A 187 -4.78 17.30 0.43
CA ILE A 187 -4.99 17.14 -1.00
C ILE A 187 -4.83 18.51 -1.65
N VAL A 188 -3.92 18.59 -2.61
CA VAL A 188 -3.59 19.80 -3.38
C VAL A 188 -3.96 19.53 -4.83
N SER A 189 -4.77 20.39 -5.41
CA SER A 189 -5.09 20.36 -6.83
C SER A 189 -4.67 21.65 -7.49
N LYS A 190 -3.95 21.52 -8.61
CA LYS A 190 -3.50 22.64 -9.42
C LYS A 190 -3.84 22.42 -10.88
N VAL A 191 -4.22 23.47 -11.60
CA VAL A 191 -4.37 23.40 -13.05
C VAL A 191 -3.04 23.11 -13.73
N ILE A 192 -3.07 22.28 -14.78
CA ILE A 192 -1.91 22.07 -15.63
C ILE A 192 -1.72 23.33 -16.48
N THR A 193 -0.49 23.83 -16.53
CA THR A 193 -0.15 25.05 -17.27
C THR A 193 -0.60 24.95 -18.73
N GLY A 194 -1.39 25.92 -19.19
CA GLY A 194 -1.93 25.98 -20.55
C GLY A 194 -3.26 25.23 -20.73
N LYS A 195 -3.83 24.67 -19.65
CA LYS A 195 -5.11 23.96 -19.66
C LYS A 195 -6.25 24.72 -18.96
N GLU A 196 -6.03 25.98 -18.60
CA GLU A 196 -6.99 26.82 -17.87
C GLU A 196 -8.29 27.03 -18.65
N GLY A 197 -8.20 27.27 -19.97
CA GLY A 197 -9.38 27.48 -20.82
C GLY A 197 -10.17 26.20 -21.08
N GLU A 198 -9.49 25.10 -21.42
CA GLU A 198 -10.14 23.80 -21.68
C GLU A 198 -10.69 23.16 -20.40
N GLY A 199 -10.01 23.38 -19.27
CA GLY A 199 -10.33 22.83 -17.96
C GLY A 199 -11.32 23.65 -17.14
N ASN A 200 -11.98 24.67 -17.70
CA ASN A 200 -12.81 25.64 -16.97
C ASN A 200 -13.90 24.98 -16.07
N LYS A 201 -14.46 23.83 -16.47
CA LYS A 201 -15.38 23.06 -15.61
C LYS A 201 -14.78 22.61 -14.26
N TYR A 202 -13.46 22.66 -14.11
CA TYR A 202 -12.70 22.37 -12.90
C TYR A 202 -12.09 23.62 -12.26
N GLU A 203 -12.50 24.83 -12.66
CA GLU A 203 -11.92 26.10 -12.20
C GLU A 203 -11.86 26.19 -10.67
N ILE A 204 -12.91 25.70 -9.98
CA ILE A 204 -12.96 25.66 -8.50
C ILE A 204 -11.86 24.80 -7.85
N TYR A 205 -11.13 24.01 -8.64
CA TYR A 205 -10.04 23.14 -8.21
C TYR A 205 -8.66 23.57 -8.76
N PHE A 206 -8.57 24.69 -9.48
CA PHE A 206 -7.31 25.14 -10.09
C PHE A 206 -6.22 25.54 -9.09
N ASP A 207 -6.61 25.91 -7.88
CA ASP A 207 -5.72 26.11 -6.74
C ASP A 207 -6.43 25.74 -5.44
N ASN A 208 -6.75 24.46 -5.28
CA ASN A 208 -7.43 23.93 -4.10
C ASN A 208 -6.43 23.24 -3.18
N LYS A 209 -6.50 23.54 -1.88
CA LYS A 209 -5.74 22.85 -0.83
C LYS A 209 -6.63 22.62 0.38
N GLU A 210 -6.85 21.36 0.76
CA GLU A 210 -7.67 21.01 1.92
C GLU A 210 -7.22 19.71 2.57
N LEU A 211 -7.67 19.45 3.80
CA LEU A 211 -7.37 18.20 4.51
C LEU A 211 -8.08 17.02 3.83
N ILE A 212 -7.32 15.98 3.48
CA ILE A 212 -7.88 14.81 2.79
C ILE A 212 -9.00 14.14 3.58
N ARG A 213 -8.88 14.05 4.91
CA ARG A 213 -9.93 13.44 5.76
C ARG A 213 -11.24 14.23 5.80
N LYS A 214 -11.24 15.50 5.39
CA LYS A 214 -12.44 16.37 5.40
C LYS A 214 -13.09 16.50 4.03
N ILE A 215 -12.49 15.94 2.98
CA ILE A 215 -13.01 16.07 1.64
C ILE A 215 -14.26 15.21 1.45
N SER A 216 -15.29 15.78 0.82
CA SER A 216 -16.47 15.04 0.41
C SER A 216 -16.18 14.17 -0.83
N SER A 217 -16.81 13.00 -0.95
CA SER A 217 -16.58 12.07 -2.07
C SER A 217 -16.79 12.71 -3.45
N HIS A 218 -17.79 13.57 -3.63
CA HIS A 218 -18.06 14.20 -4.93
C HIS A 218 -16.94 15.16 -5.36
N ARG A 219 -16.32 15.89 -4.42
CA ARG A 219 -15.18 16.79 -4.71
C ARG A 219 -13.91 16.02 -5.03
N LEU A 220 -13.64 14.94 -4.28
CA LEU A 220 -12.52 14.05 -4.56
C LEU A 220 -12.66 13.45 -5.97
N LEU A 221 -13.84 12.93 -6.31
CA LEU A 221 -14.11 12.37 -7.63
C LEU A 221 -14.01 13.41 -8.75
N ALA A 222 -14.41 14.66 -8.50
CA ALA A 222 -14.26 15.74 -9.48
C ALA A 222 -12.79 16.07 -9.76
N MET A 223 -11.96 16.14 -8.71
CA MET A 223 -10.51 16.36 -8.86
C MET A 223 -9.83 15.19 -9.57
N LEU A 224 -10.10 13.94 -9.17
CA LEU A 224 -9.55 12.75 -9.83
C LEU A 224 -9.99 12.66 -11.30
N ARG A 225 -11.21 13.08 -11.62
CA ARG A 225 -11.67 13.17 -13.01
C ARG A 225 -10.89 14.25 -13.78
N GLY A 226 -10.72 15.44 -13.21
CA GLY A 226 -9.93 16.50 -13.84
C GLY A 226 -8.47 16.10 -14.06
N GLU A 227 -7.90 15.30 -13.16
CA GLU A 227 -6.56 14.72 -13.31
C GLU A 227 -6.50 13.69 -14.44
N ASN A 228 -7.43 12.72 -14.45
CA ASN A 228 -7.51 11.70 -15.49
C ASN A 228 -7.74 12.28 -16.89
N GLU A 229 -8.47 13.39 -16.99
CA GLU A 229 -8.69 14.10 -18.24
C GLU A 229 -7.54 15.06 -18.61
N GLY A 230 -6.52 15.20 -17.75
CA GLY A 230 -5.31 15.98 -18.03
C GLY A 230 -5.44 17.49 -17.84
N TYR A 231 -6.40 17.95 -17.04
CA TYR A 231 -6.58 19.37 -16.72
C TYR A 231 -6.00 19.76 -15.36
N LEU A 232 -6.00 18.82 -14.41
CA LEU A 232 -5.50 19.02 -13.06
C LEU A 232 -4.29 18.14 -12.79
N ARG A 233 -3.44 18.59 -11.87
CA ARG A 233 -2.48 17.77 -11.15
C ARG A 233 -2.97 17.66 -9.71
N VAL A 234 -3.18 16.45 -9.22
CA VAL A 234 -3.62 16.22 -7.84
C VAL A 234 -2.48 15.56 -7.07
N LYS A 235 -2.21 16.09 -5.87
CA LYS A 235 -1.19 15.58 -4.96
C LYS A 235 -1.80 15.37 -3.59
N VAL A 236 -1.34 14.33 -2.89
CA VAL A 236 -1.65 14.09 -1.48
C VAL A 236 -0.34 14.03 -0.75
N GLU A 237 -0.08 15.03 0.09
CA GLU A 237 1.20 15.19 0.78
C GLU A 237 0.92 15.57 2.24
N PRO A 238 1.53 14.88 3.23
CA PRO A 238 1.57 15.36 4.60
C PRO A 238 2.47 16.58 4.73
N ASP A 239 2.49 17.18 5.92
CA ASP A 239 3.54 18.13 6.25
C ASP A 239 4.90 17.40 6.29
N GLU A 240 5.92 18.01 5.70
CA GLU A 240 7.24 17.38 5.52
C GLU A 240 8.02 17.33 6.84
N GLU A 241 7.93 18.36 7.68
CA GLU A 241 8.59 18.36 8.99
C GLU A 241 8.00 17.27 9.88
N GLU A 242 6.66 17.16 9.91
CA GLU A 242 6.01 16.07 10.64
C GLU A 242 6.29 14.67 10.07
N ALA A 243 6.67 14.55 8.80
CA ALA A 243 7.05 13.27 8.19
C ALA A 243 8.47 12.84 8.55
N LEU A 244 9.35 13.80 8.90
CA LEU A 244 10.73 13.57 9.27
C LEU A 244 10.92 13.31 10.78
N ASP A 245 9.97 13.76 11.61
CA ASP A 245 9.91 13.51 13.08
C ASP A 245 9.56 12.04 13.45
#